data_AF-E7NEE5-F1
#
_entry.id   AF-E7NEE5-F1
#
_cell.length_a   1.000
_cell.length_b   1.000
_cell.length_c   1.000
_cell.angle_alpha   90.00
_cell.angle_beta   90.00
_cell.angle_gamma   90.00
#
_symmetry.space_group_name_H-M   'P 1'
#
loop_
_entity.id
_entity.type
_entity.pdbx_description
1 polymer ?
#
loop_
_entity_poly.entity_id
_entity_poly.type
_entity_poly.pdbx_seq_one_letter_code
_entity_poly.pdbx_strand_id
1 'polypeptide(L)'
;ADVAARAASAHDEATRHLAETREAVAAATDARREAASDRATWTARRDTLAMSLRGQDGTAALLQAGIDGLLGPLAGHLSVERGWENAVAALLGVLAEAGLATDAEAALAGLDHARSQDIGAVRLVLADDPSLSAAADTDDEGAPAPGHGALAARRLVSPAQPGSLEQVLDGLLKSSWVVEDLETARALRAELPDAVVATRNGDVLAPGWVAGAGRGAS
;
A
#
# COMPACT_ATOMS: atom_id res chain seq x y z
N ALA A 1 14.87 7.12 -72.03
CA ALA A 1 15.61 7.89 -71.00
C ALA A 1 14.72 8.17 -69.78
N ASP A 2 13.56 8.82 -69.96
CA ASP A 2 12.68 9.24 -68.85
C ASP A 2 12.09 8.09 -67.99
N VAL A 3 11.71 6.97 -68.61
CA VAL A 3 11.18 5.80 -67.87
C VAL A 3 12.26 5.16 -66.97
N ALA A 4 13.50 5.07 -67.45
CA ALA A 4 14.61 4.52 -66.67
C ALA A 4 14.99 5.43 -65.50
N ALA A 5 14.94 6.75 -65.68
CA ALA A 5 15.17 7.72 -64.61
C ALA A 5 14.09 7.65 -63.51
N ARG A 6 12.81 7.52 -63.90
CA ARG A 6 11.70 7.33 -62.94
C ARG A 6 11.81 6.01 -62.16
N ALA A 7 12.19 4.92 -62.83
CA ALA A 7 12.40 3.63 -62.17
C ALA A 7 13.57 3.68 -61.16
N ALA A 8 14.68 4.36 -61.51
CA ALA A 8 15.80 4.56 -60.59
C ALA A 8 15.38 5.38 -59.36
N SER A 9 14.66 6.50 -59.57
CA SER A 9 14.17 7.34 -58.45
C SER A 9 13.24 6.57 -57.50
N ALA A 10 12.32 5.77 -58.02
CA ALA A 10 11.42 4.96 -57.21
C ALA A 10 12.17 3.86 -56.43
N HIS A 11 13.21 3.27 -57.04
CA HIS A 11 14.07 2.30 -56.36
C HIS A 11 14.88 2.95 -55.22
N ASP A 12 15.45 4.13 -55.45
CA ASP A 12 16.22 4.85 -54.43
C ASP A 12 15.33 5.26 -53.24
N GLU A 13 14.10 5.72 -53.51
CA GLU A 13 13.11 6.04 -52.47
C GLU A 13 12.69 4.81 -51.67
N ALA A 14 12.36 3.70 -52.37
CA ALA A 14 12.01 2.45 -51.71
C ALA A 14 13.16 1.88 -50.86
N THR A 15 14.40 2.00 -51.35
CA THR A 15 15.60 1.57 -50.62
C THR A 15 15.84 2.42 -49.39
N ARG A 16 15.63 3.74 -49.47
CA ARG A 16 15.72 4.65 -48.33
C ARG A 16 14.65 4.33 -47.27
N HIS A 17 13.40 4.19 -47.68
CA HIS A 17 12.30 3.84 -46.77
C HIS A 17 12.52 2.46 -46.11
N LEU A 18 13.05 1.49 -46.86
CA LEU A 18 13.43 0.18 -46.32
C LEU A 18 14.56 0.27 -45.29
N ALA A 19 15.57 1.11 -45.55
CA ALA A 19 16.66 1.34 -44.60
C ALA A 19 16.15 1.99 -43.30
N GLU A 20 15.34 3.05 -43.43
CA GLU A 20 14.70 3.73 -42.30
C GLU A 20 13.81 2.78 -41.48
N THR A 21 13.00 1.95 -42.15
CA THR A 21 12.14 0.96 -41.48
C THR A 21 12.98 -0.10 -40.76
N ARG A 22 14.09 -0.57 -41.37
CA ARG A 22 15.00 -1.54 -40.74
C ARG A 22 15.69 -0.97 -39.52
N GLU A 23 16.10 0.29 -39.58
CA GLU A 23 16.68 1.01 -38.44
C GLU A 23 15.65 1.16 -37.31
N ALA A 24 14.41 1.56 -37.62
CA ALA A 24 13.33 1.64 -36.64
C ALA A 24 13.02 0.28 -35.99
N VAL A 25 13.01 -0.81 -36.76
CA VAL A 25 12.82 -2.17 -36.24
C VAL A 25 13.99 -2.60 -35.34
N ALA A 26 15.23 -2.28 -35.72
CA ALA A 26 16.40 -2.57 -34.90
C ALA A 26 16.33 -1.82 -33.55
N ALA A 27 16.07 -0.51 -33.59
CA ALA A 27 15.91 0.31 -32.39
C ALA A 27 14.78 -0.19 -31.47
N ALA A 28 13.62 -0.52 -32.04
CA ALA A 28 12.50 -1.08 -31.26
C ALA A 28 12.84 -2.45 -30.66
N THR A 29 13.62 -3.28 -31.37
CA THR A 29 14.05 -4.59 -30.87
C THR A 29 15.02 -4.45 -29.70
N ASP A 30 15.95 -3.50 -29.77
CA ASP A 30 16.91 -3.25 -28.70
C ASP A 30 16.23 -2.64 -27.47
N ALA A 31 15.33 -1.66 -27.66
CA ALA A 31 14.50 -1.12 -26.57
C ALA A 31 13.67 -2.20 -25.86
N ARG A 32 13.10 -3.14 -26.63
CA ARG A 32 12.36 -4.29 -26.06
C ARG A 32 13.27 -5.21 -25.25
N ARG A 33 14.51 -5.45 -25.71
CA ARG A 33 15.50 -6.28 -24.98
C ARG A 33 15.91 -5.62 -23.68
N GLU A 34 16.18 -4.32 -23.69
CA GLU A 34 16.51 -3.53 -22.51
C GLU A 34 15.38 -3.57 -21.48
N ALA A 35 14.14 -3.26 -21.89
CA ALA A 35 12.96 -3.34 -21.01
C ALA A 35 12.72 -4.75 -20.46
N ALA A 36 13.04 -5.80 -21.21
CA ALA A 36 12.95 -7.18 -20.74
C ALA A 36 14.04 -7.51 -19.70
N SER A 37 15.26 -7.01 -19.89
CA SER A 37 16.37 -7.13 -18.93
C SER A 37 16.07 -6.38 -17.63
N ASP A 38 15.54 -5.16 -17.73
CA ASP A 38 15.14 -4.36 -16.57
C ASP A 38 14.06 -5.05 -15.76
N ARG A 39 13.02 -5.55 -16.43
CA ARG A 39 11.95 -6.32 -15.77
C ARG A 39 12.51 -7.54 -15.05
N ALA A 40 13.42 -8.28 -15.67
CA ALA A 40 14.05 -9.45 -15.04
C ALA A 40 14.85 -9.04 -13.79
N THR A 41 15.60 -7.94 -13.86
CA THR A 41 16.39 -7.39 -12.75
C THR A 41 15.50 -6.97 -11.58
N TRP A 42 14.44 -6.20 -11.84
CA TRP A 42 13.51 -5.76 -10.81
C TRP A 42 12.70 -6.91 -10.21
N THR A 43 12.33 -7.90 -11.03
CA THR A 43 11.67 -9.12 -10.56
C THR A 43 12.58 -9.89 -9.60
N ALA A 44 13.86 -10.11 -9.97
CA ALA A 44 14.81 -10.81 -9.12
C ALA A 44 15.07 -10.08 -7.79
N ARG A 45 15.19 -8.73 -7.82
CA ARG A 45 15.32 -7.91 -6.61
C ARG A 45 14.08 -8.02 -5.72
N ARG A 46 12.88 -7.91 -6.30
CA ARG A 46 11.61 -8.09 -5.59
C ARG A 46 11.53 -9.47 -4.94
N ASP A 47 11.88 -10.53 -5.66
CA ASP A 47 11.78 -11.90 -5.17
C ASP A 47 12.77 -12.16 -4.01
N THR A 48 13.97 -11.59 -4.10
CA THR A 48 14.97 -11.63 -3.03
C THR A 48 14.46 -10.91 -1.77
N LEU A 49 13.91 -9.70 -1.91
CA LEU A 49 13.32 -8.93 -0.80
C LEU A 49 12.10 -9.64 -0.20
N ALA A 50 11.24 -10.21 -1.04
CA ALA A 50 10.09 -10.99 -0.59
C ALA A 50 10.52 -12.25 0.17
N MET A 51 11.67 -12.84 -0.16
CA MET A 51 12.22 -13.99 0.56
C MET A 51 12.78 -13.60 1.94
N SER A 52 13.46 -12.45 2.05
CA SER A 52 13.95 -11.95 3.34
C SER A 52 12.83 -11.49 4.27
N LEU A 53 11.76 -10.90 3.72
CA LEU A 53 10.59 -10.47 4.50
C LEU A 53 9.75 -11.65 4.98
N ARG A 54 9.61 -12.73 4.20
CA ARG A 54 8.88 -13.94 4.61
C ARG A 54 9.45 -14.63 5.86
N GLY A 55 10.74 -14.44 6.15
CA GLY A 55 11.34 -14.90 7.41
C GLY A 55 10.96 -14.05 8.64
N GLN A 56 10.41 -12.86 8.41
CA GLN A 56 10.06 -11.88 9.46
C GLN A 56 8.56 -11.65 9.60
N ASP A 57 7.77 -11.94 8.56
CA ASP A 57 6.31 -11.86 8.58
C ASP A 57 5.70 -13.14 7.97
N GLY A 58 5.08 -13.95 8.83
CA GLY A 58 4.41 -15.20 8.49
C GLY A 58 2.92 -15.04 8.19
N THR A 59 2.35 -13.83 8.27
CA THR A 59 0.90 -13.60 8.17
C THR A 59 0.33 -14.12 6.85
N ALA A 60 1.00 -13.84 5.73
CA ALA A 60 0.56 -14.33 4.42
C ALA A 60 0.60 -15.86 4.31
N ALA A 61 1.59 -16.51 4.92
CA ALA A 61 1.67 -17.97 4.97
C ALA A 61 0.56 -18.57 5.85
N LEU A 62 0.27 -17.92 6.98
CA LEU A 62 -0.83 -18.29 7.87
C LEU A 62 -2.19 -18.22 7.15
N LEU A 63 -2.45 -17.13 6.42
CA LEU A 63 -3.69 -16.97 5.66
C LEU A 63 -3.83 -18.01 4.53
N GLN A 64 -2.72 -18.42 3.91
CA GLN A 64 -2.71 -19.49 2.90
C GLN A 64 -2.97 -20.88 3.49
N ALA A 65 -2.76 -21.09 4.79
CA ALA A 65 -3.07 -22.34 5.47
C ALA A 65 -4.59 -22.60 5.59
N GLY A 66 -5.43 -21.58 5.37
CA GLY A 66 -6.89 -21.73 5.29
C GLY A 66 -7.53 -22.08 6.63
N ILE A 67 -7.06 -21.48 7.72
CA ILE A 67 -7.61 -21.69 9.06
C ILE A 67 -9.01 -21.09 9.15
N ASP A 68 -9.94 -21.86 9.71
CA ASP A 68 -11.31 -21.42 9.95
C ASP A 68 -11.34 -20.13 10.78
N GLY A 69 -12.15 -19.17 10.34
CA GLY A 69 -12.27 -17.86 10.98
C GLY A 69 -11.24 -16.82 10.54
N LEU A 70 -10.24 -17.18 9.72
CA LEU A 70 -9.38 -16.18 9.05
C LEU A 70 -9.99 -15.77 7.70
N LEU A 71 -10.35 -14.49 7.58
CA LEU A 71 -11.09 -13.92 6.45
C LEU A 71 -10.17 -13.46 5.30
N GLY A 72 -8.85 -13.55 5.46
CA GLY A 72 -7.86 -13.11 4.49
C GLY A 72 -7.15 -11.81 4.89
N PRO A 73 -6.42 -11.15 3.97
CA PRO A 73 -5.68 -9.92 4.26
C PRO A 73 -6.62 -8.76 4.59
N LEU A 74 -6.32 -7.97 5.62
CA LEU A 74 -7.10 -6.80 6.06
C LEU A 74 -7.34 -5.82 4.91
N ALA A 75 -6.32 -5.53 4.10
CA ALA A 75 -6.43 -4.63 2.95
C ALA A 75 -7.51 -5.06 1.94
N GLY A 76 -7.82 -6.35 1.84
CA GLY A 76 -8.90 -6.86 0.98
C GLY A 76 -10.31 -6.56 1.50
N HIS A 77 -10.43 -6.18 2.78
CA HIS A 77 -11.68 -5.86 3.47
C HIS A 77 -11.86 -4.35 3.70
N LEU A 78 -10.93 -3.52 3.22
CA LEU A 78 -10.96 -2.08 3.36
C LEU A 78 -11.06 -1.39 1.98
N SER A 79 -11.86 -0.34 1.93
CA SER A 79 -11.90 0.63 0.84
C SER A 79 -11.33 1.94 1.34
N VAL A 80 -10.27 2.42 0.68
CA VAL A 80 -9.63 3.71 0.99
C VAL A 80 -9.91 4.71 -0.13
N GLU A 81 -10.14 5.96 0.21
CA GLU A 81 -10.28 7.03 -0.77
C GLU A 81 -9.01 7.15 -1.64
N ARG A 82 -9.22 7.30 -2.95
CA ARG A 82 -8.13 7.28 -3.93
C ARG A 82 -7.11 8.39 -3.67
N GLY A 83 -5.84 8.00 -3.61
CA GLY A 83 -4.72 8.91 -3.38
C GLY A 83 -4.34 9.10 -1.92
N TRP A 84 -5.03 8.44 -0.97
CA TRP A 84 -4.72 8.45 0.46
C TRP A 84 -4.26 7.09 1.00
N GLU A 85 -4.07 6.10 0.12
CA GLU A 85 -3.73 4.73 0.47
C GLU A 85 -2.42 4.65 1.27
N ASN A 86 -1.40 5.42 0.86
CA ASN A 86 -0.11 5.47 1.56
C ASN A 86 -0.24 6.08 2.97
N ALA A 87 -1.08 7.11 3.12
CA ALA A 87 -1.29 7.75 4.41
C ALA A 87 -1.97 6.78 5.39
N VAL A 88 -3.01 6.08 4.93
CA VAL A 88 -3.73 5.09 5.74
C VAL A 88 -2.83 3.89 6.07
N ALA A 89 -2.07 3.38 5.10
CA ALA A 89 -1.12 2.30 5.34
C ALA A 89 -0.06 2.72 6.39
N ALA A 90 0.44 3.96 6.32
CA ALA A 90 1.39 4.46 7.29
C ALA A 90 0.79 4.63 8.70
N LEU A 91 -0.48 5.02 8.81
CA LEU A 91 -1.20 5.11 10.09
C LEU A 91 -1.45 3.72 10.71
N LEU A 92 -1.87 2.74 9.91
CA LEU A 92 -2.06 1.36 10.38
C LEU A 92 -0.71 0.68 10.69
N GLY A 93 0.36 1.13 10.04
CA GLY A 93 1.73 0.70 10.29
C GLY A 93 1.87 -0.80 10.12
N VAL A 94 2.27 -1.49 11.20
CA VAL A 94 2.43 -2.95 11.20
C VAL A 94 1.13 -3.71 10.92
N LEU A 95 -0.02 -3.09 11.14
CA LEU A 95 -1.33 -3.71 10.92
C LEU A 95 -1.81 -3.58 9.46
N ALA A 96 -1.14 -2.79 8.61
CA ALA A 96 -1.56 -2.60 7.22
C ALA A 96 -1.57 -3.92 6.42
N GLU A 97 -0.65 -4.84 6.75
CA GLU A 97 -0.52 -6.17 6.13
C GLU A 97 -1.07 -7.30 7.02
N ALA A 98 -1.82 -6.96 8.07
CA ALA A 98 -2.39 -7.96 8.97
C ALA A 98 -3.45 -8.83 8.28
N GLY A 99 -3.65 -10.04 8.80
CA GLY A 99 -4.81 -10.86 8.48
C GLY A 99 -6.03 -10.44 9.29
N LEU A 100 -7.22 -10.53 8.71
CA LEU A 100 -8.48 -10.31 9.41
C LEU A 100 -8.98 -11.66 9.96
N ALA A 101 -9.27 -11.72 11.26
CA ALA A 101 -9.92 -12.83 11.92
C ALA A 101 -11.37 -12.46 12.28
N THR A 102 -12.30 -13.41 12.32
CA THR A 102 -13.69 -13.14 12.72
C THR A 102 -13.78 -12.60 14.14
N ASP A 103 -13.01 -13.19 15.05
CA ASP A 103 -13.04 -12.94 16.49
C ASP A 103 -11.72 -13.36 17.15
N ALA A 104 -11.63 -13.15 18.47
CA ALA A 104 -10.44 -13.46 19.26
C ALA A 104 -10.08 -14.96 19.27
N GLU A 105 -11.08 -15.86 19.27
CA GLU A 105 -10.84 -17.31 19.27
C GLU A 105 -10.17 -17.74 17.95
N ALA A 106 -10.70 -17.27 16.81
CA ALA A 106 -10.10 -17.51 15.50
C ALA A 106 -8.67 -16.94 15.40
N ALA A 107 -8.44 -15.75 15.95
CA ALA A 107 -7.11 -15.14 15.96
C ALA A 107 -6.10 -15.94 16.80
N LEU A 108 -6.52 -16.42 17.98
CA LEU A 108 -5.69 -17.26 18.85
C LEU A 108 -5.40 -18.62 18.22
N ALA A 109 -6.39 -19.25 17.60
CA ALA A 109 -6.20 -20.49 16.84
C ALA A 109 -5.19 -20.30 15.70
N GLY A 110 -5.28 -19.17 14.98
CA GLY A 110 -4.30 -18.79 13.96
C GLY A 110 -2.89 -18.62 14.53
N LEU A 111 -2.76 -17.92 15.66
CA LEU A 111 -1.46 -17.71 16.32
C LEU A 111 -0.83 -19.02 16.80
N ASP A 112 -1.62 -19.93 17.39
CA ASP A 112 -1.13 -21.22 17.86
C ASP A 112 -0.76 -22.14 16.69
N HIS A 113 -1.52 -22.10 15.59
CA HIS A 113 -1.12 -22.78 14.37
C HIS A 113 0.21 -22.24 13.84
N ALA A 114 0.39 -20.92 13.78
CA ALA A 114 1.62 -20.30 13.33
C ALA A 114 2.84 -20.78 14.14
N ARG A 115 2.69 -20.81 15.47
CA ARG A 115 3.72 -21.36 16.37
C ARG A 115 3.99 -22.83 16.12
N SER A 116 2.95 -23.64 15.92
CA SER A 116 3.10 -25.10 15.71
C SER A 116 3.82 -25.46 14.41
N GLN A 117 3.76 -24.57 13.41
CA GLN A 117 4.33 -24.77 12.08
C GLN A 117 5.62 -23.96 11.87
N ASP A 118 6.17 -23.35 12.93
CA ASP A 118 7.31 -22.42 12.83
C ASP A 118 7.11 -21.33 11.77
N ILE A 119 5.85 -20.91 11.58
CA ILE A 119 5.52 -19.74 10.76
C ILE A 119 6.03 -18.51 11.53
N GLY A 120 6.73 -17.62 10.82
CA GLY A 120 7.30 -16.40 11.38
C GLY A 120 6.25 -15.48 12.03
N ALA A 121 6.66 -14.31 12.52
CA ALA A 121 5.74 -13.42 13.25
C ALA A 121 4.46 -13.13 12.46
N VAL A 122 3.30 -13.32 13.08
CA VAL A 122 1.98 -13.08 12.46
C VAL A 122 1.30 -11.89 13.09
N ARG A 123 0.50 -11.17 12.29
CA ARG A 123 -0.27 -10.01 12.71
C ARG A 123 -1.71 -10.22 12.31
N LEU A 124 -2.62 -10.16 13.29
CA LEU A 124 -4.03 -10.40 13.09
C LEU A 124 -4.83 -9.23 13.68
N VAL A 125 -5.89 -8.82 12.98
CA VAL A 125 -6.87 -7.85 13.42
C VAL A 125 -8.20 -8.56 13.56
N LEU A 126 -8.95 -8.25 14.61
CA LEU A 126 -10.27 -8.84 14.84
C LEU A 126 -11.32 -8.04 14.06
N ALA A 127 -12.21 -8.72 13.36
CA ALA A 127 -13.35 -8.09 12.71
C ALA A 127 -14.40 -7.64 13.72
N ASP A 128 -14.47 -8.31 14.87
CA ASP A 128 -15.30 -7.94 16.00
C ASP A 128 -14.48 -8.02 17.30
N ASP A 129 -14.50 -6.95 18.09
CA ASP A 129 -13.96 -6.93 19.44
C ASP A 129 -14.99 -6.28 20.38
N PRO A 130 -15.67 -7.08 21.21
CA PRO A 130 -16.73 -6.57 22.08
C PRO A 130 -16.21 -5.59 23.14
N SER A 131 -14.90 -5.53 23.41
CA SER A 131 -14.32 -4.53 24.31
C SER A 131 -14.33 -3.12 23.72
N LEU A 132 -14.34 -2.99 22.39
CA LEU A 132 -14.45 -1.70 21.70
C LEU A 132 -15.88 -1.14 21.72
N SER A 133 -16.88 -2.00 21.93
CA SER A 133 -18.29 -1.57 22.10
C SER A 133 -18.56 -0.87 23.45
N ALA A 134 -17.70 -1.05 24.46
CA ALA A 134 -17.92 -0.53 25.82
C ALA A 134 -17.30 0.87 26.06
N ALA A 135 -16.45 1.35 25.14
CA ALA A 135 -15.71 2.60 25.27
C ALA A 135 -16.24 3.74 24.38
N ALA A 136 -17.53 3.72 24.05
CA ALA A 136 -18.22 4.92 23.60
C ALA A 136 -18.46 5.86 24.79
N ASP A 137 -17.38 6.31 25.44
CA ASP A 137 -17.40 7.60 26.13
C ASP A 137 -17.65 8.63 25.03
N THR A 138 -18.86 9.18 25.08
CA THR A 138 -19.52 10.09 24.14
C THR A 138 -18.87 11.47 24.02
N ASP A 139 -17.55 11.59 24.23
CA ASP A 139 -16.89 12.89 24.40
C ASP A 139 -15.96 13.28 23.24
N ASP A 140 -15.83 12.46 22.20
CA ASP A 140 -15.02 12.78 21.00
C ASP A 140 -15.83 12.68 19.69
N GLU A 141 -17.16 12.83 19.76
CA GLU A 141 -17.97 13.12 18.57
C GLU A 141 -17.67 14.55 18.10
N GLY A 142 -16.67 14.66 17.21
CA GLY A 142 -16.52 15.81 16.35
C GLY A 142 -15.72 16.96 16.95
N ALA A 143 -14.46 16.70 17.35
CA ALA A 143 -13.46 17.75 17.20
C ALA A 143 -13.55 18.25 15.74
N PRO A 144 -13.90 19.53 15.49
CA PRO A 144 -13.96 20.05 14.14
C PRO A 144 -12.61 19.77 13.48
N ALA A 145 -12.64 19.36 12.21
CA ALA A 145 -11.41 19.14 11.46
C ALA A 145 -10.50 20.35 11.74
N PRO A 146 -9.33 20.14 12.35
CA PRO A 146 -8.43 21.23 12.67
C PRO A 146 -8.16 21.96 11.34
N GLY A 147 -7.91 23.27 11.44
CA GLY A 147 -7.59 24.05 10.24
C GLY A 147 -6.44 23.42 9.45
N HIS A 148 -6.10 24.00 8.29
CA HIS A 148 -4.97 23.57 7.46
C HIS A 148 -5.23 22.36 6.54
N GLY A 149 -6.49 22.02 6.24
CA GLY A 149 -6.80 20.97 5.25
C GLY A 149 -6.58 19.55 5.77
N ALA A 150 -6.58 19.36 7.08
CA ALA A 150 -6.52 18.06 7.72
C ALA A 150 -7.86 17.32 7.59
N LEU A 151 -7.79 16.02 7.29
CA LEU A 151 -8.93 15.13 7.24
C LEU A 151 -8.78 14.04 8.30
N ALA A 152 -9.86 13.69 9.00
CA ALA A 152 -9.84 12.55 9.90
C ALA A 152 -9.63 11.27 9.08
N ALA A 153 -8.60 10.49 9.41
CA ALA A 153 -8.22 9.30 8.64
C ALA A 153 -9.39 8.31 8.51
N ARG A 154 -10.18 8.19 9.57
CA ARG A 154 -11.37 7.32 9.61
C ARG A 154 -12.42 7.65 8.54
N ARG A 155 -12.52 8.90 8.08
CA ARG A 155 -13.47 9.30 7.03
C ARG A 155 -13.06 8.81 5.64
N LEU A 156 -11.77 8.49 5.46
CA LEU A 156 -11.21 8.03 4.18
C LEU A 156 -11.20 6.52 4.06
N VAL A 157 -11.56 5.80 5.12
CA VAL A 157 -11.56 4.34 5.18
C VAL A 157 -12.96 3.86 5.48
N SER A 158 -13.47 2.97 4.64
CA SER A 158 -14.73 2.27 4.86
C SER A 158 -14.50 0.77 4.74
N PRO A 159 -15.17 -0.07 5.54
CA PRO A 159 -15.10 -1.50 5.32
C PRO A 159 -15.78 -1.84 3.98
N ALA A 160 -15.27 -2.85 3.29
CA ALA A 160 -15.85 -3.32 2.03
C ALA A 160 -17.23 -3.99 2.24
N GLN A 161 -17.48 -4.51 3.44
CA GLN A 161 -18.77 -5.05 3.86
C GLN A 161 -19.23 -4.39 5.16
N PRO A 162 -20.54 -4.07 5.31
CA PRO A 162 -21.06 -3.57 6.57
C PRO A 162 -20.86 -4.60 7.70
N GLY A 163 -20.46 -4.13 8.89
CA GLY A 163 -20.24 -5.02 10.03
C GLY A 163 -19.51 -4.33 11.20
N SER A 164 -19.07 -5.14 12.16
CA SER A 164 -18.35 -4.72 13.37
C SER A 164 -16.97 -4.10 13.11
N LEU A 165 -16.40 -4.30 11.92
CA LEU A 165 -15.09 -3.76 11.54
C LEU A 165 -15.04 -2.22 11.60
N GLU A 166 -16.18 -1.54 11.46
CA GLU A 166 -16.26 -0.07 11.61
C GLU A 166 -15.76 0.40 12.97
N GLN A 167 -16.17 -0.27 14.05
CA GLN A 167 -15.79 0.08 15.43
C GLN A 167 -14.30 -0.19 15.68
N VAL A 168 -13.78 -1.27 15.08
CA VAL A 168 -12.35 -1.59 15.12
C VAL A 168 -11.54 -0.51 14.42
N LEU A 169 -11.99 -0.04 13.25
CA LEU A 169 -11.35 1.06 12.53
C LEU A 169 -11.45 2.39 13.28
N ASP A 170 -12.58 2.66 13.96
CA ASP A 170 -12.74 3.83 14.83
C ASP A 170 -11.69 3.83 15.96
N GLY A 171 -11.46 2.66 16.59
CA GLY A 171 -10.43 2.49 17.60
C GLY A 171 -9.01 2.62 17.06
N LEU A 172 -8.70 1.93 15.96
CA LEU A 172 -7.36 1.92 15.36
C LEU A 172 -6.93 3.27 14.79
N LEU A 173 -7.87 4.03 14.22
CA LEU A 173 -7.63 5.33 13.61
C LEU A 173 -8.10 6.50 14.50
N LYS A 174 -8.34 6.23 15.79
CA LYS A 174 -8.70 7.27 16.75
C LYS A 174 -7.62 8.36 16.78
N SER A 175 -8.06 9.62 16.79
CA SER A 175 -7.18 10.81 16.83
C SER A 175 -6.11 10.83 15.71
N SER A 176 -6.35 10.12 14.61
CA SER A 176 -5.46 10.04 13.46
C SER A 176 -5.96 10.94 12.33
N TRP A 177 -5.05 11.74 11.79
CA TRP A 177 -5.32 12.75 10.77
C TRP A 177 -4.45 12.51 9.55
N VAL A 178 -4.96 12.89 8.38
CA VAL A 178 -4.16 12.95 7.16
C VAL A 178 -4.12 14.37 6.61
N VAL A 179 -3.00 14.69 5.98
CA VAL A 179 -2.71 15.99 5.37
C VAL A 179 -1.96 15.80 4.06
N GLU A 180 -1.98 16.80 3.18
CA GLU A 180 -1.29 16.70 1.87
C GLU A 180 0.24 16.60 2.02
N ASP A 181 0.83 17.38 2.93
CA ASP A 181 2.29 17.51 3.04
C ASP A 181 2.81 17.66 4.48
N LEU A 182 4.13 17.57 4.59
CA LEU A 182 4.87 17.58 5.85
C LEU A 182 4.88 18.95 6.54
N GLU A 183 4.72 20.04 5.79
CA GLU A 183 4.63 21.39 6.37
C GLU A 183 3.31 21.52 7.14
N THR A 184 2.22 21.11 6.51
CA THR A 184 0.89 21.03 7.09
C THR A 184 0.85 20.09 8.30
N ALA A 185 1.51 18.93 8.21
CA ALA A 185 1.60 17.98 9.32
C ALA A 185 2.25 18.60 10.57
N ARG A 186 3.30 19.40 10.39
CA ARG A 186 3.98 20.09 11.50
C ARG A 186 3.12 21.19 12.12
N ALA A 187 2.44 21.99 11.29
CA ALA A 187 1.52 23.02 11.77
C ALA A 187 0.42 22.40 12.62
N LEU A 188 -0.20 21.32 12.13
CA LEU A 188 -1.23 20.59 12.86
C LEU A 188 -0.73 20.03 14.20
N ARG A 189 0.47 19.43 14.23
CA ARG A 189 1.09 18.90 15.46
C ARG A 189 1.45 19.98 16.48
N ALA A 190 1.65 21.23 16.05
CA ALA A 190 1.87 22.35 16.96
C ALA A 190 0.58 22.78 17.66
N GLU A 191 -0.57 22.66 17.00
CA GLU A 191 -1.90 22.94 17.57
C GLU A 191 -2.44 21.76 18.39
N LEU A 192 -2.20 20.53 17.93
CA LEU A 192 -2.62 19.28 18.57
C LEU A 192 -1.40 18.39 18.84
N PRO A 193 -0.69 18.61 19.97
CA PRO A 193 0.53 17.87 20.32
C PRO A 193 0.34 16.36 20.54
N ASP A 194 -0.91 15.90 20.69
CA ASP A 194 -1.25 14.49 20.90
C ASP A 194 -1.72 13.77 19.62
N ALA A 195 -1.97 14.51 18.54
CA ALA A 195 -2.48 13.95 17.28
C ALA A 195 -1.44 13.10 16.53
N VAL A 196 -1.86 12.00 15.90
CA VAL A 196 -1.05 11.26 14.92
C VAL A 196 -1.41 11.76 13.54
N VAL A 197 -0.43 12.22 12.77
CA VAL A 197 -0.67 12.88 11.48
C VAL A 197 0.14 12.21 10.39
N ALA A 198 -0.52 11.71 9.33
CA ALA A 198 0.13 11.14 8.17
C ALA A 198 0.03 12.05 6.94
N THR A 199 1.12 12.20 6.20
CA THR A 199 1.11 12.89 4.91
C THR A 199 0.59 11.97 3.82
N ARG A 200 0.18 12.54 2.68
CA ARG A 200 -0.22 11.78 1.50
C ARG A 200 0.85 10.80 0.99
N ASN A 201 2.12 11.10 1.24
CA ASN A 201 3.24 10.23 0.87
C ASN A 201 3.55 9.15 1.92
N GLY A 202 2.84 9.12 3.05
CA GLY A 202 3.01 8.14 4.12
C GLY A 202 4.06 8.52 5.18
N ASP A 203 4.47 9.78 5.28
CA ASP A 203 5.26 10.23 6.43
C ASP A 203 4.33 10.43 7.64
N VAL A 204 4.71 9.95 8.83
CA VAL A 204 3.89 10.01 10.03
C VAL A 204 4.59 10.80 11.13
N LEU A 205 3.88 11.77 11.70
CA LEU A 205 4.29 12.54 12.87
C LEU A 205 3.36 12.22 14.03
N ALA A 206 3.93 11.78 15.14
CA ALA A 206 3.19 11.37 16.32
C ALA A 206 3.86 11.86 17.60
N PRO A 207 3.21 11.72 18.77
CA PRO A 207 3.84 12.05 20.04
C PRO A 207 5.07 11.17 20.29
N GLY A 208 6.25 11.78 20.31
CA GLY A 208 7.50 11.09 20.63
C GLY A 208 8.14 10.28 19.50
N TRP A 209 7.54 10.22 18.31
CA TRP A 209 8.12 9.51 17.17
C TRP A 209 7.71 10.09 15.82
N VAL A 210 8.56 9.83 14.81
CA VAL A 210 8.33 10.20 13.41
C VAL A 210 8.77 9.02 12.54
N ALA A 211 7.99 8.72 11.51
CA ALA A 211 8.32 7.70 10.51
C ALA A 211 8.15 8.27 9.11
N GLY A 212 8.89 7.74 8.14
CA GLY A 212 8.81 8.12 6.74
C GLY A 212 9.78 7.28 5.93
N ALA A 213 9.50 7.09 4.64
CA ALA A 213 10.28 6.19 3.79
C ALA A 213 11.75 6.61 3.62
N GLY A 214 12.10 7.86 3.99
CA GLY A 214 13.40 8.44 3.70
C GLY A 214 13.66 8.52 2.19
N ARG A 215 14.65 9.31 1.77
CA ARG A 215 15.21 9.14 0.42
C ARG A 215 16.29 8.08 0.51
N GLY A 216 15.92 6.82 0.28
CA GLY A 216 16.90 5.77 0.02
C GLY A 216 17.68 6.17 -1.23
N ALA A 217 19.00 6.37 -1.10
CA ALA A 217 19.87 6.46 -2.27
C ALA A 217 19.69 5.16 -3.07
N SER A 218 19.21 5.32 -4.31
CA SER A 218 19.17 4.25 -5.31
C SER A 218 20.57 3.87 -5.77
#